data_AF-A0A0F9I3X3-F1
#
_entry.id   AF-A0A0F9I3X3-F1
#
_cell.length_a   1.000
_cell.length_b   1.000
_cell.length_c   1.000
_cell.angle_alpha   90.00
_cell.angle_beta   90.00
_cell.angle_gamma   90.00
#
_symmetry.space_group_name_H-M   'P 1'
#
loop_
_entity.id
_entity.type
_entity.pdbx_description
1 polymer ?
#
loop_
_entity_poly.entity_id
_entity_poly.type
_entity_poly.pdbx_seq_one_letter_code
_entity_poly.pdbx_strand_id
1 'polypeptide(L)'
;MTLFDNLDHQTPKEMTKTAFAAHLGVSSGRVSQMIKNGLPVLGNGRVPLVAAEAWYRANIRQKAGDAQHSASVLSRVKQEREEAQRDLLQLDLARKRGQLIDRAEVELALHDRARAERDAHTAWVSR
;
A
#
# COMPACT_ATOMS: atom_id res chain seq x y z
N MET A 1 -29.19 -4.82 53.37
CA MET A 1 -29.93 -4.91 52.09
C MET A 1 -29.12 -4.19 51.03
N THR A 2 -28.20 -4.91 50.38
CA THR A 2 -27.46 -4.45 49.19
C THR A 2 -27.53 -5.58 48.18
N LEU A 3 -28.53 -5.49 47.30
CA LEU A 3 -29.06 -6.54 46.41
C LEU A 3 -28.37 -6.51 45.03
N PHE A 4 -27.10 -6.09 44.97
CA PHE A 4 -26.38 -5.84 43.72
C PHE A 4 -24.94 -6.38 43.72
N ASP A 5 -24.71 -7.53 44.37
CA ASP A 5 -23.38 -8.17 44.44
C ASP A 5 -23.19 -9.28 43.39
N ASN A 6 -23.93 -9.23 42.27
CA ASN A 6 -23.93 -10.31 41.29
C ASN A 6 -24.20 -9.83 39.87
N LEU A 7 -23.35 -8.93 39.38
CA LEU A 7 -23.26 -8.60 37.96
C LEU A 7 -21.85 -8.87 37.44
N ASP A 8 -21.22 -9.95 37.92
CA ASP A 8 -20.20 -10.63 37.15
C ASP A 8 -20.88 -11.17 35.90
N HIS A 9 -20.87 -10.39 34.84
CA HIS A 9 -21.21 -10.83 33.50
C HIS A 9 -20.16 -11.90 33.16
N GLN A 10 -20.46 -13.15 33.51
CA GLN A 10 -19.61 -14.32 33.27
C GLN A 10 -19.47 -14.46 31.76
N THR A 11 -18.49 -13.75 31.20
CA THR A 11 -17.97 -14.09 29.88
C THR A 11 -17.50 -15.54 30.01
N PRO A 12 -18.08 -16.47 29.24
CA PRO A 12 -17.75 -17.88 29.39
C PRO A 12 -16.25 -18.02 29.16
N LYS A 13 -15.54 -18.47 30.20
CA LYS A 13 -14.08 -18.69 30.17
C LYS A 13 -13.67 -19.57 28.98
N GLU A 14 -14.58 -20.45 28.56
CA GLU A 14 -14.43 -21.38 27.46
C GLU A 14 -15.73 -21.48 26.66
N MET A 15 -15.62 -21.58 25.34
CA MET A 15 -16.79 -21.76 24.46
C MET A 15 -16.56 -22.84 23.41
N THR A 16 -17.64 -23.37 22.85
CA THR A 16 -17.56 -24.33 21.75
C THR A 16 -17.06 -23.64 20.48
N LYS A 17 -16.54 -24.40 19.51
CA LYS A 17 -16.06 -23.84 18.24
C LYS A 17 -17.13 -23.03 17.51
N THR A 18 -18.39 -23.48 17.56
CA THR A 18 -19.53 -22.79 16.93
C THR A 18 -19.87 -21.49 17.64
N ALA A 19 -19.87 -21.48 18.97
CA ALA A 19 -20.05 -20.25 19.75
C ALA A 19 -18.91 -19.25 19.51
N PHE A 20 -17.67 -19.72 19.41
CA PHE A 20 -16.52 -18.87 19.08
C PHE A 20 -16.57 -18.32 17.65
N ALA A 21 -17.06 -19.12 16.70
CA ALA A 21 -17.30 -18.69 15.34
C ALA A 21 -18.32 -17.54 15.29
N ALA A 22 -19.44 -17.69 16.01
CA ALA A 22 -20.46 -16.64 16.14
C ALA A 22 -19.91 -15.37 16.81
N HIS A 23 -19.13 -15.52 17.88
CA HIS A 23 -18.50 -14.41 18.61
C HIS A 23 -17.55 -13.59 17.72
N LEU A 24 -16.79 -14.25 16.84
CA LEU A 24 -15.90 -13.58 15.89
C LEU A 24 -16.60 -13.16 14.58
N GLY A 25 -17.86 -13.54 14.37
CA GLY A 25 -18.58 -13.30 13.11
C GLY A 25 -18.00 -14.06 11.91
N VAL A 26 -17.36 -15.22 12.13
CA VAL A 26 -16.74 -16.04 11.08
C VAL A 26 -17.42 -17.41 10.97
N SER A 27 -17.19 -18.13 9.87
CA SER A 27 -17.74 -19.48 9.72
C SER A 27 -17.04 -20.51 10.63
N SER A 28 -17.75 -21.57 11.02
CA SER A 28 -17.18 -22.69 11.78
C SER A 28 -16.01 -23.37 11.06
N GLY A 29 -16.06 -23.44 9.72
CA GLY A 29 -14.95 -23.92 8.89
C GLY A 29 -13.70 -23.03 9.01
N ARG A 30 -13.87 -21.71 9.12
CA ARG A 30 -12.77 -20.77 9.32
C ARG A 30 -12.10 -20.99 10.68
N VAL A 31 -12.88 -21.18 11.75
CA VAL A 31 -12.33 -21.53 13.08
C VAL A 31 -11.56 -22.86 13.04
N SER A 32 -12.06 -23.85 12.30
CA SER A 32 -11.36 -25.13 12.14
C SER A 32 -10.01 -24.99 11.43
N GLN A 33 -9.91 -24.08 10.45
CA GLN A 33 -8.62 -23.71 9.84
C GLN A 33 -7.71 -22.99 10.84
N MET A 34 -8.24 -22.07 11.66
CA MET A 34 -7.43 -21.39 12.68
C MET A 34 -6.85 -22.38 13.70
N ILE A 35 -7.61 -23.41 14.09
CA ILE A 35 -7.13 -24.49 14.95
C ILE A 35 -5.97 -25.25 14.31
N LYS A 36 -6.06 -25.60 13.03
CA LYS A 36 -4.94 -26.19 12.29
C LYS A 36 -3.71 -25.28 12.25
N ASN A 37 -3.93 -23.97 12.26
CA ASN A 37 -2.87 -22.96 12.26
C ASN A 37 -2.33 -22.63 13.67
N GLY A 38 -2.82 -23.30 14.72
CA GLY A 38 -2.32 -23.14 16.09
C GLY A 38 -3.20 -22.29 17.02
N LEU A 39 -4.49 -22.09 16.71
CA LEU A 39 -5.43 -21.51 17.67
C LEU A 39 -5.46 -22.39 18.95
N PRO A 40 -5.35 -21.80 20.15
CA PRO A 40 -5.41 -22.56 21.40
C PRO A 40 -6.75 -23.29 21.56
N VAL A 41 -6.70 -24.59 21.86
CA VAL A 41 -7.86 -25.43 22.16
C VAL A 41 -7.53 -26.26 23.40
N LEU A 42 -8.49 -26.38 24.31
CA LEU A 42 -8.37 -27.20 25.51
C LEU A 42 -8.53 -28.69 25.15
N GLY A 43 -8.04 -29.60 26.00
CA GLY A 43 -8.12 -31.05 25.76
C GLY A 43 -9.56 -31.59 25.62
N ASN A 44 -10.55 -30.84 26.12
CA ASN A 44 -11.98 -31.11 25.96
C ASN A 44 -12.57 -30.61 24.61
N GLY A 45 -11.75 -30.05 23.72
CA GLY A 45 -12.16 -29.50 22.43
C GLY A 45 -12.80 -28.10 22.48
N ARG A 46 -12.86 -27.45 23.65
CA ARG A 46 -13.37 -26.09 23.82
C ARG A 46 -12.27 -25.05 23.61
N VAL A 47 -12.68 -23.85 23.23
CA VAL A 47 -11.79 -22.73 22.94
C VAL A 47 -11.74 -21.80 24.15
N PRO A 48 -10.57 -21.56 24.75
CA PRO A 48 -10.41 -20.59 25.84
C PRO A 48 -10.44 -19.17 25.26
N LEU A 49 -11.42 -18.36 25.69
CA LEU A 49 -11.75 -17.09 25.03
C LEU A 49 -10.57 -16.10 24.99
N VAL A 50 -9.95 -15.85 26.14
CA VAL A 50 -8.87 -14.85 26.28
C VAL A 50 -7.65 -15.21 25.44
N ALA A 51 -7.20 -16.46 25.51
CA ALA A 51 -6.03 -16.93 24.76
C ALA A 51 -6.31 -16.98 23.25
N ALA A 52 -7.52 -17.39 22.87
CA ALA A 52 -7.93 -17.45 21.47
C ALA A 52 -8.09 -16.05 20.84
N GLU A 53 -8.63 -15.08 21.58
CA GLU A 53 -8.70 -13.68 21.13
C GLU A 53 -7.31 -13.05 21.00
N ALA A 54 -6.41 -13.29 21.97
CA ALA A 54 -5.04 -12.81 21.90
C ALA A 54 -4.31 -13.38 20.67
N TRP A 55 -4.45 -14.69 20.43
CA TRP A 55 -3.91 -15.35 19.24
C TRP A 55 -4.52 -14.77 17.95
N TYR A 56 -5.84 -14.55 17.91
CA TYR A 56 -6.53 -14.01 16.73
C TYR A 56 -6.06 -12.60 16.39
N ARG A 57 -5.93 -11.73 17.39
CA ARG A 57 -5.42 -10.36 17.20
C ARG A 57 -3.99 -10.37 16.69
N ALA A 58 -3.13 -11.22 17.25
CA ALA A 58 -1.73 -11.31 16.86
C ALA A 58 -1.52 -11.90 15.46
N ASN A 59 -2.28 -12.94 15.09
CA ASN A 59 -1.98 -13.73 13.89
C ASN A 59 -2.87 -13.43 12.67
N ILE A 60 -4.11 -12.99 12.89
CA ILE A 60 -5.08 -12.81 11.80
C ILE A 60 -5.24 -11.33 11.46
N ARG A 61 -5.48 -10.46 12.45
CA ARG A 61 -5.64 -9.02 12.18
C ARG A 61 -4.37 -8.38 11.62
N GLN A 62 -3.20 -8.74 12.15
CA GLN A 62 -1.92 -8.25 11.64
C GLN A 62 -1.70 -8.66 10.17
N LYS A 63 -1.88 -9.95 9.84
CA LYS A 63 -1.72 -10.43 8.45
C LYS A 63 -2.67 -9.76 7.47
N ALA A 64 -3.90 -9.43 7.88
CA ALA A 64 -4.84 -8.71 7.04
C ALA A 64 -4.37 -7.27 6.78
N GLY A 65 -3.86 -6.59 7.81
CA GLY A 65 -3.26 -5.26 7.69
C GLY A 65 -2.00 -5.26 6.80
N ASP A 66 -1.09 -6.22 7.03
CA ASP A 66 0.14 -6.37 6.25
C ASP A 66 -0.16 -6.64 4.77
N ALA A 67 -1.16 -7.47 4.48
CA ALA A 67 -1.59 -7.76 3.11
C ALA A 67 -2.18 -6.50 2.43
N GLN A 68 -3.02 -5.73 3.14
CA GLN A 68 -3.56 -4.47 2.61
C GLN A 68 -2.46 -3.44 2.37
N HIS A 69 -1.53 -3.28 3.32
CA HIS A 69 -0.39 -2.38 3.16
C HIS A 69 0.48 -2.79 1.97
N SER A 70 0.82 -4.07 1.87
CA SER A 70 1.62 -4.61 0.74
C SER A 70 0.91 -4.39 -0.60
N ALA A 71 -0.41 -4.61 -0.66
CA ALA A 71 -1.19 -4.34 -1.86
C ALA A 71 -1.18 -2.84 -2.24
N SER A 72 -1.27 -1.94 -1.25
CA SER A 72 -1.23 -0.49 -1.48
C SER A 72 0.14 0.01 -1.96
N VAL A 73 1.22 -0.59 -1.45
CA VAL A 73 2.59 -0.30 -1.91
C VAL A 73 2.75 -0.78 -3.36
N LEU A 74 2.29 -2.00 -3.66
CA LEU A 74 2.34 -2.54 -5.02
C LEU A 74 1.53 -1.71 -6.01
N SER A 75 0.33 -1.24 -5.64
CA SER A 75 -0.46 -0.38 -6.51
C SER A 75 0.23 0.96 -6.78
N ARG A 76 0.88 1.54 -5.77
CA ARG A 76 1.65 2.77 -5.93
C ARG A 76 2.84 2.59 -6.87
N VAL A 77 3.64 1.55 -6.68
CA VAL A 77 4.78 1.24 -7.57
C VAL A 77 4.31 0.99 -9.00
N LYS A 78 3.17 0.31 -9.17
CA LYS A 78 2.58 0.08 -10.50
C LYS A 78 2.15 1.40 -11.15
N GLN A 79 1.52 2.30 -10.40
CA GLN A 79 1.12 3.61 -10.89
C GLN A 79 2.35 4.44 -11.31
N GLU A 80 3.38 4.51 -10.47
CA GLU A 80 4.64 5.22 -10.79
C GLU A 80 5.28 4.67 -12.09
N ARG A 81 5.25 3.35 -12.28
CA ARG A 81 5.73 2.71 -13.51
C ARG A 81 4.88 3.07 -14.73
N GLU A 82 3.55 3.07 -14.60
CA GLU A 82 2.62 3.40 -15.69
C GLU A 82 2.76 4.87 -16.10
N GLU A 83 2.96 5.78 -15.15
CA GLU A 83 3.23 7.20 -15.41
C GLU A 83 4.56 7.38 -16.17
N ALA A 84 5.65 6.76 -15.71
CA ALA A 84 6.93 6.81 -16.42
C ALA A 84 6.83 6.22 -17.84
N GLN A 85 6.06 5.15 -18.01
CA GLN A 85 5.86 4.53 -19.32
C GLN A 85 5.02 5.40 -20.27
N ARG A 86 4.01 6.10 -19.74
CA ARG A 86 3.23 7.09 -20.50
C ARG A 86 4.15 8.21 -21.00
N ASP A 87 5.02 8.73 -20.15
CA ASP A 87 5.90 9.85 -20.50
C ASP A 87 6.91 9.44 -21.58
N LEU A 88 7.47 8.22 -21.49
CA LEU A 88 8.31 7.66 -22.55
C LEU A 88 7.57 7.51 -23.88
N LEU A 89 6.32 7.04 -23.86
CA LEU A 89 5.50 6.92 -25.06
C LEU A 89 5.18 8.28 -25.69
N GLN A 90 4.95 9.31 -24.86
CA GLN A 90 4.76 10.67 -25.36
C GLN A 90 6.02 11.20 -26.06
N LEU A 91 7.20 10.98 -25.49
CA LEU A 91 8.48 11.34 -26.11
C LEU A 91 8.73 10.57 -27.42
N ASP A 92 8.38 9.28 -27.48
CA ASP A 92 8.51 8.50 -28.71
C ASP A 92 7.55 9.00 -29.81
N LEU A 93 6.32 9.36 -29.45
CA LEU A 93 5.37 9.99 -30.37
C LEU A 93 5.88 11.35 -30.86
N ALA A 94 6.41 12.20 -29.97
CA ALA A 94 7.00 13.48 -30.33
C ALA A 94 8.19 13.31 -31.28
N ARG A 95 9.06 12.33 -31.00
CA ARG A 95 10.18 11.95 -31.87
C ARG A 95 9.70 11.53 -33.26
N LYS A 96 8.74 10.62 -33.35
CA LYS A 96 8.18 10.13 -34.63
C LYS A 96 7.51 11.24 -35.45
N ARG A 97 6.97 12.26 -34.78
CA ARG A 97 6.39 13.46 -35.41
C ARG A 97 7.42 14.54 -35.76
N GLY A 98 8.69 14.37 -35.38
CA GLY A 98 9.71 15.41 -35.55
C GLY A 98 9.49 16.65 -34.68
N GLN A 99 8.73 16.51 -33.59
CA GLN A 99 8.33 17.58 -32.66
C GLN A 99 9.10 17.49 -31.33
N LEU A 100 10.29 16.89 -31.33
CA LEU A 100 11.03 16.63 -30.09
C LEU A 100 11.63 17.91 -29.49
N ILE A 101 11.87 18.93 -30.33
CA ILE A 101 12.43 20.22 -29.94
C ILE A 101 11.62 21.31 -30.65
N ASP A 102 11.36 22.42 -29.97
CA ASP A 102 10.79 23.59 -30.61
C ASP A 102 11.86 24.25 -31.49
N ARG A 103 11.63 24.19 -32.80
CA ARG A 103 12.54 24.74 -33.79
C ARG A 103 12.70 26.26 -33.65
N ALA A 104 11.62 26.98 -33.36
CA ALA A 104 11.66 28.44 -33.29
C ALA A 104 12.51 28.91 -32.10
N GLU A 105 12.40 28.21 -30.97
CA GLU A 105 13.21 28.46 -29.78
C GLU A 105 14.70 28.20 -30.05
N VAL A 106 15.02 27.11 -30.75
CA VAL A 106 16.41 26.79 -31.14
C VAL A 106 16.98 27.84 -32.09
N GLU A 107 16.22 28.26 -33.09
CA GLU A 107 16.66 29.27 -34.06
C GLU A 107 16.93 30.62 -33.36
N LEU A 108 16.07 31.02 -32.41
CA LEU A 108 16.29 32.22 -31.62
C LEU A 108 17.56 32.12 -30.76
N ALA A 109 17.74 31.01 -30.05
CA ALA A 109 18.92 30.79 -29.21
C ALA A 109 20.22 30.80 -30.03
N LEU A 110 20.21 30.20 -31.23
CA LEU A 110 21.34 30.24 -32.16
C LEU A 110 21.63 31.66 -32.64
N HIS A 111 20.59 32.42 -32.99
CA HIS A 111 20.75 33.80 -33.45
C HIS A 111 21.34 34.70 -32.36
N ASP A 112 20.83 34.61 -31.13
CA ASP A 112 21.33 35.38 -30.00
C ASP A 112 22.79 35.06 -29.69
N ARG A 113 23.16 33.77 -29.75
CA ARG A 113 24.54 33.33 -29.62
C ARG A 113 25.43 33.92 -30.73
N ALA A 114 25.02 33.79 -31.98
CA ALA A 114 25.79 34.28 -33.13
C ALA A 114 26.00 35.81 -33.06
N ARG A 115 24.98 36.54 -32.61
CA ARG A 115 25.07 37.99 -32.38
C ARG A 115 26.10 38.32 -31.31
N ALA A 116 26.06 37.62 -30.17
CA ALA A 116 27.02 37.81 -29.09
C ALA A 116 28.46 37.50 -29.53
N GLU A 117 28.67 36.40 -30.27
CA GLU A 117 29.97 36.03 -30.82
C GLU A 117 30.50 37.09 -31.80
N ARG A 118 29.64 37.61 -32.68
CA ARG A 118 29.99 38.70 -33.61
C ARG A 118 30.39 39.96 -32.85
N ASP A 119 29.57 40.39 -31.89
CA ASP A 119 29.82 41.62 -31.12
C ASP A 119 31.14 41.52 -30.34
N ALA A 120 31.44 40.33 -29.78
CA ALA A 120 32.72 40.03 -29.15
C ALA A 120 33.90 40.10 -30.13
N HIS A 121 33.76 39.54 -31.34
CA HIS A 121 34.80 39.60 -32.36
C HIS A 121 35.07 41.05 -32.82
N THR A 122 34.02 41.83 -33.08
CA THR A 122 34.15 43.25 -33.44
C THR A 122 34.83 44.05 -32.33
N ALA A 123 34.49 43.78 -31.07
CA ALA A 123 35.11 44.42 -29.92
C ALA A 123 36.58 44.01 -29.70
N TRP A 124 37.00 42.84 -30.21
CA TRP A 124 38.40 42.41 -30.18
C TRP A 124 39.23 43.08 -31.27
N VAL A 125 38.71 43.16 -32.50
CA VAL A 125 39.43 43.80 -33.63
C VAL A 125 39.58 45.32 -33.43
N SER A 126 38.68 45.96 -32.68
CA SER A 126 38.72 47.41 -32.42
C SER A 126 39.59 47.83 -31.23
N ARG A 127 40.33 46.89 -30.62
CA ARG A 127 41.35 47.16 -29.59
C ARG A 127 42.74 47.29 -30.22
#